data_AF-A0A6V7TNL9-F1
#
_entry.id   AF-A0A6V7TNL9-F1
#
_cell.length_a   1.000
_cell.length_b   1.000
_cell.length_c   1.000
_cell.angle_alpha   90.00
_cell.angle_beta   90.00
_cell.angle_gamma   90.00
#
_symmetry.space_group_name_H-M   'P 1'
#
loop_
_entity.id
_entity.type
_entity.pdbx_description
1 polymer ?
#
loop_
_entity_poly.entity_id
_entity_poly.type
_entity_poly.pdbx_seq_one_letter_code
_entity_poly.pdbx_strand_id
1 'polypeptide(L)'
;MANTDNTTLITNLCTTKFAILKWLQMLCYIIIVFFLIDGHRQWGIYTFMFICAIIFGILCLATLLINYFLSQPRATHQKIEITFNVIALIFCLIFFGILAVDYAKMNSGNYNFHKYLPPPNIGKEGWRNRILVVLITEALNAILHGLSIFGIKK
;
A
#
# COMPACT_ATOMS: atom_id res chain seq x y z
N MET A 1 35.29 -18.51 -2.66
CA MET A 1 34.84 -17.34 -3.45
C MET A 1 33.31 -17.21 -3.56
N ALA A 2 32.48 -18.06 -2.94
CA ALA A 2 31.01 -17.96 -3.02
C ALA A 2 30.33 -17.00 -2.00
N ASN A 3 31.08 -16.47 -1.02
CA ASN A 3 30.48 -15.69 0.08
C ASN A 3 30.27 -14.19 -0.27
N THR A 4 31.02 -13.69 -1.25
CA THR A 4 30.97 -12.30 -1.72
C THR A 4 29.72 -12.00 -2.56
N ASP A 5 29.20 -12.98 -3.32
CA ASP A 5 28.05 -12.78 -4.20
C ASP A 5 26.72 -12.74 -3.42
N ASN A 6 26.58 -13.57 -2.38
CA ASN A 6 25.39 -13.57 -1.54
C ASN A 6 25.32 -12.31 -0.65
N THR A 7 26.47 -11.84 -0.15
CA THR A 7 26.53 -10.62 0.69
C THR A 7 26.16 -9.38 -0.11
N THR A 8 26.63 -9.28 -1.36
CA THR A 8 26.29 -8.16 -2.25
C THR A 8 24.83 -8.20 -2.70
N LEU A 9 24.27 -9.38 -2.97
CA LEU A 9 22.84 -9.56 -3.26
C LEU A 9 21.95 -9.11 -2.11
N ILE A 10 22.23 -9.58 -0.88
CA ILE A 10 21.47 -9.20 0.33
C ILE A 10 21.56 -7.70 0.57
N THR A 11 22.76 -7.12 0.44
CA THR A 11 22.96 -5.68 0.58
C THR A 11 22.11 -4.91 -0.44
N ASN A 12 22.07 -5.35 -1.70
CA ASN A 12 21.30 -4.71 -2.75
C ASN A 12 19.78 -4.81 -2.54
N LEU A 13 19.30 -5.92 -1.98
CA LEU A 13 17.89 -6.16 -1.64
C LEU A 13 17.38 -5.24 -0.51
N CYS A 14 18.28 -4.62 0.26
CA CYS A 14 17.93 -3.75 1.38
C CYS A 14 18.27 -2.27 1.15
N THR A 15 19.32 -1.97 0.38
CA THR A 15 19.93 -0.62 0.37
C THR A 15 19.75 0.15 -0.93
N THR A 16 19.35 -0.51 -2.01
CA THR A 16 19.11 0.21 -3.27
C THR A 16 17.85 1.07 -3.17
N LYS A 17 17.82 2.17 -3.93
CA LYS A 17 16.65 3.07 -3.97
C LYS A 17 15.36 2.33 -4.32
N PHE A 18 15.42 1.43 -5.29
CA PHE A 18 14.28 0.60 -5.70
C PHE A 18 13.80 -0.30 -4.55
N ALA A 19 14.72 -1.02 -3.90
CA ALA A 19 14.37 -1.88 -2.78
C ALA A 19 13.74 -1.10 -1.62
N ILE A 20 14.35 0.02 -1.22
CA ILE A 20 13.83 0.88 -0.16
C ILE A 20 12.40 1.34 -0.48
N LEU A 21 12.13 1.78 -1.72
CA LEU A 21 10.78 2.17 -2.14
C LEU A 21 9.78 1.01 -2.01
N LYS A 22 10.16 -0.21 -2.41
CA LYS A 22 9.29 -1.39 -2.30
C LYS A 22 9.01 -1.79 -0.86
N TRP A 23 10.02 -1.73 0.00
CA TRP A 23 9.84 -1.98 1.44
C TRP A 23 8.92 -0.96 2.09
N LEU A 24 9.08 0.33 1.77
CA LEU A 24 8.21 1.39 2.28
C LEU A 24 6.76 1.25 1.78
N GLN A 25 6.57 0.94 0.50
CA GLN A 25 5.24 0.66 -0.07
C GLN A 25 4.56 -0.51 0.66
N MET A 26 5.30 -1.60 0.87
CA MET A 26 4.78 -2.77 1.57
C MET A 26 4.45 -2.47 3.04
N LEU A 27 5.30 -1.71 3.74
CA LEU A 27 5.03 -1.30 5.11
C LEU A 27 3.73 -0.49 5.21
N CYS A 28 3.49 0.43 4.27
CA CYS A 28 2.25 1.19 4.22
C CYS A 28 1.03 0.26 4.02
N TYR A 29 1.11 -0.73 3.13
CA TYR A 29 0.03 -1.71 2.96
C TYR A 29 -0.21 -2.56 4.21
N ILE A 30 0.84 -2.94 4.94
CA ILE A 30 0.71 -3.64 6.22
C ILE A 30 -0.01 -2.77 7.25
N ILE A 31 0.33 -1.48 7.33
CA ILE A 31 -0.35 -0.53 8.21
C ILE A 31 -1.84 -0.43 7.85
N ILE A 32 -2.18 -0.30 6.57
CA ILE A 32 -3.58 -0.24 6.11
C ILE A 32 -4.34 -1.50 6.55
N VAL A 33 -3.77 -2.68 6.33
CA VAL A 33 -4.37 -3.97 6.73
C VAL A 33 -4.59 -4.02 8.24
N PHE A 34 -3.59 -3.65 9.04
CA PHE A 34 -3.68 -3.69 10.49
C PHE A 34 -4.75 -2.75 11.03
N PHE A 35 -4.86 -1.54 10.49
CA PHE A 35 -5.85 -0.56 10.95
C PHE A 35 -7.28 -0.90 10.51
N LEU A 36 -7.45 -1.58 9.37
CA LEU A 36 -8.76 -2.01 8.86
C LEU A 36 -9.23 -3.38 9.38
N ILE A 37 -8.35 -4.23 9.95
CA ILE A 37 -8.69 -5.63 10.27
C ILE A 37 -9.95 -5.77 11.13
N ASP A 38 -10.12 -4.89 12.14
CA ASP A 38 -11.24 -4.95 13.08
C ASP A 38 -12.56 -4.43 12.49
N GLY A 39 -12.51 -3.55 11.49
CA GLY A 39 -13.68 -2.83 10.98
C GLY A 39 -13.92 -2.97 9.47
N HIS A 40 -13.15 -3.79 8.76
CA HIS A 40 -13.29 -3.95 7.31
C HIS A 40 -14.70 -4.37 6.90
N ARG A 41 -15.42 -5.12 7.74
CA ARG A 41 -16.79 -5.57 7.47
C ARG A 41 -17.85 -4.48 7.61
N GLN A 42 -17.53 -3.35 8.22
CA GLN A 42 -18.48 -2.25 8.45
C GLN A 42 -19.01 -1.65 7.15
N TRP A 43 -18.19 -1.67 6.11
CA TRP A 43 -18.50 -1.11 4.82
C TRP A 43 -17.83 -1.91 3.70
N GLY A 44 -18.57 -2.18 2.62
CA GLY A 44 -18.05 -2.96 1.50
C GLY A 44 -16.77 -2.35 0.90
N ILE A 45 -16.65 -1.01 0.93
CA ILE A 45 -15.44 -0.33 0.47
C ILE A 45 -14.23 -0.63 1.37
N TYR A 46 -14.39 -0.65 2.70
CA TYR A 46 -13.28 -1.03 3.58
C TYR A 46 -12.84 -2.47 3.35
N THR A 47 -13.77 -3.39 3.11
CA THR A 47 -13.43 -4.78 2.74
C THR A 47 -12.65 -4.82 1.43
N PHE A 48 -13.10 -4.08 0.41
CA PHE A 48 -12.41 -4.01 -0.87
C PHE A 48 -11.01 -3.45 -0.75
N MET A 49 -10.86 -2.31 -0.04
CA MET A 49 -9.55 -1.71 0.26
C MET A 49 -8.62 -2.67 1.02
N PHE A 50 -9.15 -3.35 2.04
CA PHE A 50 -8.40 -4.33 2.81
C PHE A 50 -7.82 -5.45 1.94
N ILE A 51 -8.63 -6.00 1.03
CA ILE A 51 -8.18 -7.02 0.07
C ILE A 51 -7.15 -6.45 -0.90
N CYS A 52 -7.40 -5.27 -1.47
CA CYS A 52 -6.46 -4.59 -2.36
C CYS A 52 -5.11 -4.34 -1.69
N ALA A 53 -5.09 -3.90 -0.43
CA ALA A 53 -3.86 -3.66 0.33
C ALA A 53 -3.04 -4.95 0.50
N ILE A 54 -3.67 -6.08 0.80
CA ILE A 54 -2.99 -7.39 0.86
C ILE A 54 -2.39 -7.74 -0.49
N ILE A 55 -3.17 -7.65 -1.58
CA ILE A 55 -2.73 -8.00 -2.93
C ILE A 55 -1.56 -7.10 -3.35
N PHE A 56 -1.66 -5.79 -3.17
CA PHE A 56 -0.60 -4.86 -3.54
C PHE A 56 0.66 -5.03 -2.68
N GLY A 57 0.53 -5.33 -1.38
CA GLY A 57 1.66 -5.69 -0.53
C GLY A 57 2.41 -6.92 -1.06
N ILE A 58 1.69 -7.97 -1.46
CA ILE A 58 2.28 -9.18 -2.07
C ILE A 58 2.95 -8.84 -3.41
N LEU A 59 2.32 -8.01 -4.24
CA LEU A 59 2.90 -7.60 -5.53
C LEU A 59 4.14 -6.70 -5.37
N CYS A 60 4.23 -5.88 -4.32
CA CYS A 60 5.46 -5.16 -3.97
C CYS A 60 6.61 -6.14 -3.68
N LEU A 61 6.36 -7.19 -2.90
CA LEU A 61 7.35 -8.23 -2.63
C LEU A 61 7.70 -9.01 -3.92
N ALA A 62 6.70 -9.40 -4.71
CA ALA A 62 6.95 -10.13 -5.96
C ALA A 62 7.79 -9.32 -6.94
N THR A 63 7.47 -8.04 -7.16
CA THR A 63 8.24 -7.17 -8.06
C THR A 63 9.67 -6.93 -7.57
N LEU A 64 9.86 -6.85 -6.24
CA LEU A 64 11.18 -6.80 -5.62
C LEU A 64 11.98 -8.08 -5.92
N LEU A 65 11.40 -9.26 -5.67
CA LEU A 65 12.08 -10.54 -5.89
C LEU A 65 12.39 -10.78 -7.37
N ILE A 66 11.47 -10.45 -8.29
CA ILE A 66 11.71 -10.59 -9.73
C ILE A 66 12.91 -9.73 -10.16
N ASN A 67 13.08 -8.54 -9.61
CA ASN A 67 14.20 -7.65 -9.95
C ASN A 67 15.58 -8.26 -9.61
N TYR A 68 15.66 -9.09 -8.56
CA TYR A 68 16.95 -9.60 -8.06
C TYR A 68 17.20 -11.06 -8.39
N PHE A 69 16.16 -11.89 -8.52
CA PHE A 69 16.30 -13.34 -8.67
C PHE A 69 15.96 -13.86 -10.07
N LEU A 70 15.20 -13.12 -10.89
CA LEU A 70 14.85 -13.57 -12.23
C LEU A 70 15.73 -12.91 -13.29
N SER A 71 16.41 -13.73 -14.08
CA SER A 71 17.14 -13.31 -15.28
C SER A 71 16.17 -13.01 -16.43
N GLN A 72 15.41 -11.92 -16.31
CA GLN A 72 14.55 -11.40 -17.38
C GLN A 72 15.20 -10.21 -18.09
N PRO A 73 14.84 -9.94 -19.37
CA PRO A 73 15.26 -8.72 -20.04
C PRO A 73 14.83 -7.50 -19.23
N ARG A 74 15.76 -6.58 -18.94
CA ARG A 74 15.52 -5.37 -18.13
C ARG A 74 14.30 -4.57 -18.61
N ALA A 75 14.09 -4.49 -19.92
CA ALA A 75 12.95 -3.80 -20.52
C ALA A 75 11.57 -4.42 -20.17
N THR A 76 11.50 -5.75 -20.03
CA THR A 76 10.26 -6.45 -19.66
C THR A 76 9.94 -6.21 -18.19
N HIS A 77 10.94 -6.33 -17.31
CA HIS A 77 10.79 -6.08 -15.88
C HIS A 77 10.36 -4.63 -15.60
N GLN A 78 11.01 -3.65 -16.25
CA GLN A 78 10.65 -2.23 -16.12
C GLN A 78 9.20 -1.95 -16.55
N LYS A 79 8.72 -2.59 -17.62
CA LYS A 79 7.32 -2.43 -18.06
C LYS A 79 6.35 -2.97 -17.01
N ILE A 80 6.57 -4.18 -16.51
CA ILE A 80 5.73 -4.80 -15.48
C ILE A 80 5.70 -3.91 -14.23
N GLU A 81 6.87 -3.42 -13.81
CA GLU A 81 6.98 -2.55 -12.65
C GLU A 81 6.25 -1.21 -12.84
N ILE A 82 6.42 -0.55 -13.98
CA ILE A 82 5.72 0.73 -14.27
C ILE A 82 4.21 0.49 -14.29
N THR A 83 3.73 -0.56 -14.99
CA THR A 83 2.31 -0.90 -15.04
C THR A 83 1.74 -1.15 -13.64
N PHE A 84 2.44 -1.93 -12.82
CA PHE A 84 2.02 -2.18 -11.44
C PHE A 84 1.94 -0.88 -10.63
N ASN A 85 2.98 -0.05 -10.64
CA ASN A 85 2.99 1.18 -9.86
C ASN A 85 1.92 2.17 -10.34
N VAL A 86 1.63 2.25 -11.64
CA VAL A 86 0.55 3.10 -12.18
C VAL A 86 -0.81 2.63 -11.69
N ILE A 87 -1.08 1.32 -11.74
CA ILE A 87 -2.34 0.76 -11.23
C ILE A 87 -2.45 1.05 -9.73
N ALA A 88 -1.43 0.71 -8.95
CA ALA A 88 -1.41 0.94 -7.51
C ALA A 88 -1.63 2.43 -7.16
N LEU A 89 -0.96 3.35 -7.86
CA LEU A 89 -1.14 4.80 -7.71
C LEU A 89 -2.60 5.23 -7.90
N ILE A 90 -3.24 4.78 -8.99
CA ILE A 90 -4.64 5.12 -9.27
C ILE A 90 -5.54 4.65 -8.13
N PHE A 91 -5.36 3.42 -7.66
CA PHE A 91 -6.13 2.88 -6.53
C PHE A 91 -5.90 3.67 -5.24
N CYS A 92 -4.65 4.01 -4.91
CA CYS A 92 -4.33 4.82 -3.73
C CYS A 92 -5.04 6.17 -3.77
N LEU A 93 -5.07 6.84 -4.94
CA LEU A 93 -5.75 8.12 -5.11
C LEU A 93 -7.28 8.01 -5.00
N ILE A 94 -7.87 6.95 -5.56
CA ILE A 94 -9.31 6.68 -5.45
C ILE A 94 -9.69 6.43 -3.99
N PHE A 95 -8.96 5.55 -3.30
CA PHE A 95 -9.21 5.24 -1.90
C PHE A 95 -8.98 6.44 -0.99
N PHE A 96 -7.93 7.23 -1.24
CA PHE A 96 -7.73 8.51 -0.55
C PHE A 96 -8.95 9.42 -0.66
N GLY A 97 -9.48 9.62 -1.87
CA GLY A 97 -10.67 10.45 -2.08
C GLY A 97 -11.90 9.91 -1.34
N ILE A 98 -12.12 8.60 -1.37
CA ILE A 98 -13.24 7.95 -0.67
C ILE A 98 -13.10 8.13 0.85
N LEU A 99 -11.93 7.85 1.41
CA LEU A 99 -11.66 7.99 2.84
C LEU A 99 -11.74 9.44 3.30
N ALA A 100 -11.34 10.41 2.47
CA ALA A 100 -11.43 11.82 2.81
C ALA A 100 -12.89 12.24 2.98
N VAL A 101 -13.76 11.79 2.08
CA VAL A 101 -15.22 12.03 2.17
C VAL A 101 -15.81 11.31 3.38
N ASP A 102 -15.46 10.06 3.60
CA ASP A 102 -15.90 9.28 4.77
C ASP A 102 -15.49 9.96 6.08
N TYR A 103 -14.22 10.31 6.22
CA TYR A 103 -13.69 11.01 7.39
C TYR A 103 -14.42 12.33 7.65
N ALA A 104 -14.67 13.14 6.61
CA ALA A 104 -15.43 14.38 6.73
C ALA A 104 -16.87 14.14 7.21
N LYS A 105 -17.54 13.09 6.74
CA LYS A 105 -18.90 12.72 7.18
C LYS A 105 -18.93 12.18 8.61
N MET A 106 -17.94 11.40 9.03
CA MET A 106 -17.82 10.96 10.42
C MET A 106 -17.60 12.16 11.36
N ASN A 107 -16.85 13.17 10.93
CA ASN A 107 -16.67 14.43 11.67
C ASN A 107 -17.97 15.24 11.79
N SER A 108 -18.87 15.17 10.80
CA SER A 108 -20.19 15.79 10.89
C SER A 108 -21.24 14.95 11.65
N GLY A 109 -20.83 13.79 12.19
CA GLY A 109 -21.70 12.90 12.95
C GLY A 109 -22.60 12.00 12.08
N ASN A 110 -22.43 12.02 10.76
CA ASN A 110 -23.22 11.21 9.84
C ASN A 110 -22.52 9.85 9.60
N TYR A 111 -23.17 8.76 10.01
CA TYR A 111 -22.66 7.39 9.83
C TYR A 111 -23.57 6.53 8.93
N ASN A 112 -24.57 7.13 8.27
CA ASN A 112 -25.68 6.44 7.62
C ASN A 112 -25.28 5.63 6.36
N PHE A 113 -24.04 5.78 5.90
CA PHE A 113 -23.52 5.06 4.73
C PHE A 113 -22.71 3.80 5.12
N HIS A 114 -22.49 3.57 6.42
CA HIS A 114 -21.94 2.32 6.94
C HIS A 114 -23.03 1.29 7.19
N LYS A 115 -22.77 0.04 6.81
CA LYS A 115 -23.71 -1.07 7.06
C LYS A 115 -23.76 -1.44 8.54
N TYR A 116 -22.63 -1.32 9.24
CA TYR A 116 -22.52 -1.62 10.66
C TYR A 116 -21.84 -0.48 11.42
N LEU A 117 -22.15 -0.39 12.71
CA LEU A 117 -21.49 0.55 13.62
C LEU A 117 -20.00 0.19 13.83
N PRO A 118 -19.19 1.17 14.26
CA PRO A 118 -17.82 0.95 14.73
C PRO A 118 -17.68 -0.21 15.72
N PRO A 119 -16.58 -0.98 15.66
CA PRO A 119 -16.35 -2.09 16.57
C PRO A 119 -16.46 -1.61 18.03
N PRO A 120 -17.23 -2.30 18.89
CA PRO A 120 -17.53 -1.82 20.24
C PRO A 120 -16.28 -1.60 21.11
N ASN A 121 -15.24 -2.40 20.91
CA ASN A 121 -13.96 -2.31 21.60
C ASN A 121 -13.11 -1.09 21.18
N ILE A 122 -13.38 -0.49 20.04
CA ILE A 122 -12.66 0.67 19.50
C ILE A 122 -13.47 1.96 19.70
N GLY A 123 -14.80 1.87 19.56
CA GLY A 123 -15.70 3.01 19.60
C GLY A 123 -15.61 3.89 18.35
N LYS A 124 -16.50 4.89 18.26
CA LYS A 124 -16.61 5.79 17.09
C LYS A 124 -15.36 6.64 16.88
N GLU A 125 -14.85 7.24 17.96
CA GLU A 125 -13.67 8.08 17.96
C GLU A 125 -12.40 7.31 17.61
N GLY A 126 -12.22 6.13 18.20
CA GLY A 126 -11.12 5.24 17.86
C GLY A 126 -11.17 4.82 16.39
N TRP A 127 -12.35 4.48 15.87
CA TRP A 127 -12.51 4.09 14.47
C TRP A 127 -12.17 5.25 13.53
N ARG A 128 -12.66 6.45 13.82
CA ARG A 128 -12.35 7.65 13.05
C ARG A 128 -10.84 7.92 12.98
N ASN A 129 -10.13 7.79 14.10
CA ASN A 129 -8.67 7.95 14.13
C ASN A 129 -7.95 6.89 13.29
N ARG A 130 -8.45 5.63 13.30
CA ARG A 130 -7.91 4.58 12.45
C ARG A 130 -8.10 4.89 10.96
N ILE A 131 -9.28 5.39 10.58
CA ILE A 131 -9.53 5.82 9.20
C ILE A 131 -8.63 7.00 8.78
N LEU A 132 -8.34 7.93 9.69
CA LEU A 132 -7.35 8.99 9.42
C LEU A 132 -5.95 8.43 9.14
N VAL A 133 -5.51 7.44 9.92
CA VAL A 133 -4.22 6.78 9.68
C VAL A 133 -4.20 6.11 8.31
N VAL A 134 -5.26 5.38 7.95
CA VAL A 134 -5.40 4.75 6.63
C VAL A 134 -5.38 5.81 5.52
N LEU A 135 -6.11 6.91 5.67
CA LEU A 135 -6.15 8.03 4.72
C LEU A 135 -4.75 8.59 4.45
N ILE A 136 -4.00 8.91 5.51
CA ILE A 136 -2.64 9.45 5.39
C ILE A 136 -1.70 8.41 4.76
N THR A 137 -1.88 7.14 5.12
CA THR A 137 -1.05 6.05 4.59
C THR A 137 -1.31 5.81 3.09
N GLU A 138 -2.55 5.93 2.62
CA GLU A 138 -2.89 5.89 1.19
C GLU A 138 -2.25 7.06 0.42
N ALA A 139 -2.27 8.27 0.99
CA ALA A 139 -1.59 9.43 0.40
C ALA A 139 -0.08 9.20 0.29
N LEU A 140 0.54 8.65 1.34
CA LEU A 140 1.96 8.30 1.33
C LEU A 140 2.25 7.23 0.27
N ASN A 141 1.43 6.18 0.17
CA ASN A 141 1.59 5.14 -0.85
C ASN A 141 1.45 5.68 -2.27
N ALA A 142 0.52 6.61 -2.51
CA ALA A 142 0.40 7.30 -3.79
C ALA A 142 1.72 8.01 -4.15
N ILE A 143 2.32 8.76 -3.20
CA ILE A 143 3.61 9.43 -3.41
C ILE A 143 4.70 8.39 -3.73
N LEU A 144 4.79 7.30 -2.94
CA LEU A 144 5.82 6.29 -3.12
C LEU A 144 5.71 5.56 -4.47
N HIS A 145 4.50 5.21 -4.91
CA HIS A 145 4.28 4.62 -6.24
C HIS A 145 4.59 5.61 -7.36
N GLY A 146 4.22 6.89 -7.21
CA GLY A 146 4.62 7.96 -8.11
C GLY A 146 6.14 8.06 -8.24
N LEU A 147 6.85 8.10 -7.12
CA LEU A 147 8.32 8.13 -7.08
C LEU A 147 8.94 6.90 -7.75
N SER A 148 8.38 5.71 -7.55
CA SER A 148 8.84 4.51 -8.27
C SER A 148 8.71 4.68 -9.79
N ILE A 149 7.60 5.19 -10.31
CA ILE A 149 7.39 5.38 -11.76
C ILE A 149 8.47 6.30 -12.35
N PHE A 150 8.76 7.42 -11.69
CA PHE A 150 9.74 8.40 -12.19
C PHE A 150 11.19 8.01 -11.90
N GLY A 151 11.42 7.24 -10.83
CA GLY A 151 12.75 6.78 -10.40
C GLY A 151 13.34 5.65 -11.26
N ILE A 152 12.52 4.90 -11.99
CA ILE A 152 12.96 3.81 -12.90
C ILE A 152 13.65 4.36 -14.17
N LYS A 153 13.48 5.65 -14.48
CA LYS A 153 14.16 6.31 -15.60
C LYS A 153 15.61 6.67 -15.24
N LYS A 154 16.51 5.68 -15.15
CA LYS A 154 17.97 5.84 -15.28
C LYS A 154 18.66 4.50 -15.55
#